data_AF-A0A327NIV8-F1
#
_entry.id   AF-A0A327NIV8-F1
#
_cell.length_a   1.000
_cell.length_b   1.000
_cell.length_c   1.000
_cell.angle_alpha   90.00
_cell.angle_beta   90.00
_cell.angle_gamma   90.00
#
_symmetry.space_group_name_H-M   'P 1'
#
loop_
_entity.id
_entity.type
_entity.pdbx_description
1 polymer ?
#
loop_
_entity_poly.entity_id
_entity_poly.type
_entity_poly.pdbx_seq_one_letter_code
_entity_poly.pdbx_strand_id
1 'polypeptide(L)' 'MATKKKQLIRVVFDVLDEMKHNIRLNEDLSVTATDPDEAIDWVFAEMQRQFKRSDIRLSRVRICA' A
#
# COMPACT_ATOMS: atom_id res chain seq x y z
N MET A 1 -6.50 -27.23 8.41
CA MET A 1 -6.05 -26.69 7.11
C MET A 1 -6.91 -25.48 6.79
N ALA A 2 -6.46 -24.27 7.14
CA ALA A 2 -7.24 -23.06 6.88
C ALA A 2 -7.19 -22.77 5.38
N THR A 3 -8.34 -22.94 4.71
CA THR A 3 -8.58 -22.42 3.37
C THR A 3 -8.56 -20.91 3.45
N LYS A 4 -7.34 -20.38 3.40
CA LYS A 4 -6.99 -18.98 3.43
C LYS A 4 -7.51 -18.36 2.12
N LYS A 5 -8.82 -18.04 2.09
CA LYS A 5 -9.48 -17.40 0.95
C LYS A 5 -8.81 -16.06 0.75
N LYS A 6 -8.23 -15.85 -0.44
CA LYS A 6 -7.77 -14.53 -0.85
C LYS A 6 -8.96 -13.59 -0.81
N GLN A 7 -8.88 -12.56 0.02
CA GLN A 7 -9.91 -11.54 0.16
C GLN A 7 -9.38 -10.26 -0.47
N LEU A 8 -10.30 -9.44 -0.99
CA LEU A 8 -9.94 -8.13 -1.50
C LEU A 8 -9.69 -7.23 -0.28
N ILE A 9 -8.45 -6.83 -0.08
CA ILE A 9 -8.05 -5.93 1.01
C ILE A 9 -7.75 -4.57 0.40
N ARG A 10 -8.42 -3.53 0.90
CA ARG A 10 -8.18 -2.16 0.47
C ARG A 10 -7.20 -1.51 1.44
N VAL A 11 -6.01 -1.20 0.96
CA VAL A 11 -4.98 -0.52 1.74
C VAL A 11 -4.99 0.94 1.32
N VAL A 12 -5.34 1.82 2.26
CA VAL A 12 -5.30 3.27 2.11
C VAL A 12 -4.00 3.78 2.70
N PHE A 13 -3.26 4.62 1.99
CA PHE A 13 -1.98 5.17 2.41
C PHE A 13 -1.80 6.58 1.86
N ASP A 14 -0.95 7.35 2.52
CA ASP A 14 -0.50 8.65 2.06
C ASP A 14 0.90 8.48 1.46
N VAL A 15 1.14 8.98 0.24
CA VAL A 15 2.49 8.99 -0.36
C VAL A 15 3.12 10.36 -0.12
N LEU A 16 4.21 10.38 0.63
CA LEU A 16 5.05 11.56 0.81
C LEU A 16 6.16 11.56 -0.24
N ASP A 17 6.17 12.55 -1.14
CA ASP A 17 7.30 12.82 -2.03
C ASP A 17 8.14 13.96 -1.43
N GLU A 18 9.26 13.61 -0.79
CA GLU A 18 10.14 14.59 -0.13
C GLU A 18 10.81 15.53 -1.14
N MET A 19 11.11 15.06 -2.36
CA MET A 19 11.75 15.87 -3.39
C MET A 19 10.85 16.98 -3.96
N LYS A 20 9.56 16.70 -4.15
CA LYS A 20 8.59 17.68 -4.68
C LYS A 20 7.82 18.39 -3.57
N HIS A 21 8.09 18.10 -2.29
CA HIS A 21 7.29 18.58 -1.17
C HIS A 21 5.78 18.31 -1.37
N ASN A 22 5.47 17.26 -2.11
CA ASN A 22 4.11 16.98 -2.55
C ASN A 22 3.59 15.76 -1.83
N ILE A 23 2.47 15.92 -1.14
CA ILE A 23 1.86 14.86 -0.34
C ILE A 23 0.62 14.40 -1.09
N ARG A 24 0.65 13.18 -1.62
CA ARG A 24 -0.55 12.53 -2.14
C ARG A 24 -1.26 11.86 -0.97
N LEU A 25 -2.31 12.50 -0.51
CA LEU A 25 -3.12 12.02 0.59
C LEU A 25 -4.26 11.15 0.08
N ASN A 26 -4.65 10.13 0.85
CA ASN A 26 -5.74 9.21 0.55
C ASN A 26 -5.56 8.42 -0.75
N GLU A 27 -4.33 7.99 -1.08
CA GLU A 27 -4.19 6.93 -2.07
C GLU A 27 -4.75 5.63 -1.49
N ASP A 28 -5.33 4.81 -2.36
CA ASP A 28 -5.80 3.50 -1.97
C ASP A 28 -5.51 2.49 -3.07
N LEU A 29 -5.10 1.30 -2.64
CA LEU A 29 -4.83 0.18 -3.51
C LEU A 29 -5.56 -1.05 -2.99
N SER A 30 -6.36 -1.65 -3.86
CA SER A 30 -7.11 -2.86 -3.55
C SER A 30 -6.32 -4.06 -4.06
N VAL A 31 -5.79 -4.87 -3.15
CA VAL A 31 -4.99 -6.05 -3.46
C VAL A 31 -5.70 -7.30 -2.95
N THR A 32 -5.64 -8.38 -3.74
CA THR A 32 -6.20 -9.66 -3.31
C THR A 32 -5.17 -10.42 -2.51
N ALA A 33 -5.24 -10.30 -1.19
CA ALA A 33 -4.27 -10.88 -0.28
C ALA A 33 -4.96 -11.86 0.68
N THR A 34 -4.13 -12.73 1.22
CA THR A 34 -4.56 -13.73 2.17
C THR A 34 -4.67 -13.14 3.59
N ASP A 35 -3.91 -12.09 3.83
CA ASP A 35 -3.74 -11.43 5.12
C ASP A 35 -3.52 -9.92 4.90
N PRO A 36 -4.01 -9.06 5.81
CA PRO A 36 -3.69 -7.64 5.81
C PRO A 36 -2.19 -7.32 5.71
N ASP A 37 -1.32 -8.09 6.38
CA ASP A 37 0.13 -7.86 6.32
C ASP A 37 0.69 -8.13 4.91
N GLU A 38 0.23 -9.21 4.26
CA GLU A 38 0.61 -9.53 2.87
C GLU A 38 0.12 -8.47 1.89
N ALA A 39 -1.08 -7.89 2.13
CA ALA A 39 -1.58 -6.78 1.34
C ALA A 39 -0.66 -5.56 1.43
N ILE A 40 -0.24 -5.19 2.65
CA ILE A 40 0.63 -4.02 2.88
C ILE A 40 1.97 -4.20 2.19
N ASP A 41 2.61 -5.36 2.34
CA ASP A 41 3.91 -5.64 1.72
C ASP A 41 3.83 -5.50 0.18
N TRP A 42 2.75 -6.02 -0.40
CA TRP A 42 2.50 -5.93 -1.83
C TRP A 42 2.29 -4.49 -2.30
N VAL A 43 1.48 -3.71 -1.58
CA VAL A 43 1.26 -2.28 -1.86
C VAL A 43 2.58 -1.51 -1.73
N PHE A 44 3.39 -1.81 -0.72
CA PHE A 44 4.67 -1.16 -0.49
C PHE A 44 5.65 -1.43 -1.65
N ALA A 45 5.77 -2.68 -2.07
CA ALA A 45 6.60 -3.10 -3.21
C ALA A 45 6.11 -2.50 -4.53
N GLU A 46 4.79 -2.45 -4.74
CA GLU A 46 4.20 -1.86 -5.95
C GLU A 46 4.41 -0.35 -6.02
N MET A 47 4.27 0.36 -4.89
CA MET A 47 4.54 1.79 -4.81
C MET A 47 6.02 2.09 -5.09
N GLN A 48 6.95 1.34 -4.48
CA GLN A 48 8.38 1.46 -4.81
C GLN A 48 8.66 1.26 -6.30
N ARG A 49 7.98 0.29 -6.94
CA ARG A 49 8.10 0.05 -8.39
C ARG A 49 7.50 1.17 -9.23
N GLN A 50 6.31 1.65 -8.90
CA GLN A 50 5.61 2.69 -9.67
C GLN A 50 6.39 3.99 -9.66
N PHE A 51 6.87 4.39 -8.50
CA PHE A 51 7.58 5.65 -8.36
C PHE A 51 9.04 5.55 -8.83
N LYS A 52 9.60 4.33 -8.97
CA LYS A 52 11.02 4.07 -9.33
C LYS A 52 12.01 4.95 -8.53
N ARG A 53 11.60 5.40 -7.35
CA ARG A 53 12.31 6.33 -6.49
C ARG A 53 12.16 5.82 -5.07
N SER A 54 13.29 5.61 -4.40
CA SER A 54 13.33 5.19 -3.01
C SER A 54 13.03 6.33 -2.03
N ASP A 55 12.87 7.55 -2.54
CA ASP A 55 12.54 8.78 -1.78
C ASP A 55 11.05 8.93 -1.47
N ILE A 56 10.20 8.03 -1.99
CA ILE A 56 8.79 8.03 -1.62
C ILE A 56 8.58 7.29 -0.31
N ARG A 57 7.96 7.95 0.65
CA ARG A 57 7.68 7.39 1.96
C ARG A 57 6.18 7.19 2.10
N LEU A 58 5.78 5.93 2.24
CA LEU A 58 4.40 5.60 2.57
C LEU A 58 4.15 5.98 4.03
N SER A 59 3.21 6.89 4.23
CA SER A 59 2.78 7.39 5.53
C SER A 59 1.34 6.96 5.76
N ARG A 60 0.96 6.73 7.03
CA ARG A 60 -0.42 6.46 7.45
C ARG A 60 -1.12 5.34 6.66
N VAL A 61 -0.59 4.12 6.77
CA VAL A 61 -1.22 2.92 6.21
C VAL A 61 -2.45 2.54 7.03
N ARG A 62 -3.60 2.42 6.37
CA ARG A 62 -4.88 1.98 6.94
C ARG A 62 -5.42 0.85 6.10
N ILE A 63 -5.94 -0.17 6.76
CA ILE A 63 -6.55 -1.31 6.09
C ILE A 63 -8.06 -1.17 6.23
N CYS A 64 -8.76 -1.16 5.11
CA CYS A 64 -10.21 -1.25 5.04
C CYS A 64 -10.54 -2.67 4.56
N ALA A 65 -11.05 -3.49 5.48
CA ALA A 65 -11.55 -4.84 5.23
C ALA A 65 -13.08 -4.83 5.17
#